data_AF-A0A813S4S6-F1
#
_entry.id   AF-A0A813S4S6-F1
#
_cell.length_a   1.000
_cell.length_b   1.000
_cell.length_c   1.000
_cell.angle_alpha   90.00
_cell.angle_beta   90.00
_cell.angle_gamma   90.00
#
_symmetry.space_group_name_H-M   'P 1'
#
loop_
_entity.id
_entity.type
_entity.pdbx_description
1 polymer ?
#
loop_
_entity_poly.entity_id
_entity_poly.type
_entity_poly.pdbx_seq_one_letter_code
_entity_poly.pdbx_strand_id
1 'polypeptide(L)'
;SLSLFSFAYQQSTIDSTINNDDITTESNIEQRWQSNDDEYVDESKFNKAYYKHEQDLLANIYAPKRTYISMHDDHIHPSNFSYFTFNSLGTYRFILISLRGDADIYVSTRNKYVSYDNYEYSSCTCGIDEIFIDYNIKRPIYIGIYGYSQYQISHYRLLIELVDTKIPTDEINTEQSNDDKSYKSTYEQQTSQINKKTSTVTVEGEEDQQHLLWNIFLWLLNFLVEVLT
;
A
#
# COMPACT_ATOMS: atom_id res chain seq x y z
N SER A 1 -15.74 17.00 -47.56
CA SER A 1 -15.15 15.80 -46.93
C SER A 1 -15.25 15.93 -45.42
N LEU A 2 -16.26 15.32 -44.80
CA LEU A 2 -16.36 15.10 -43.35
C LEU A 2 -17.40 13.98 -43.18
N SER A 3 -16.95 12.76 -42.87
CA SER A 3 -17.82 11.63 -42.55
C SER A 3 -18.14 11.65 -41.06
N LEU A 4 -19.43 11.61 -40.72
CA LEU A 4 -19.92 11.26 -39.40
C LEU A 4 -20.45 9.82 -39.48
N PHE A 5 -19.71 8.89 -38.85
CA PHE A 5 -20.16 7.51 -38.66
C PHE A 5 -21.15 7.46 -37.50
N SER A 6 -22.38 7.05 -37.81
CA SER A 6 -23.41 6.63 -36.86
C SER A 6 -23.22 5.12 -36.61
N PHE A 7 -23.08 4.71 -35.35
CA PHE A 7 -23.10 3.30 -34.97
C PHE A 7 -24.52 2.91 -34.55
N ALA A 8 -25.17 2.09 -35.38
CA ALA A 8 -26.37 1.35 -35.03
C ALA A 8 -25.95 0.03 -34.33
N TYR A 9 -26.57 -0.27 -33.19
CA TYR A 9 -26.41 -1.53 -32.48
C TYR A 9 -27.45 -2.51 -33.02
N GLN A 10 -27.02 -3.63 -33.60
CA GLN A 10 -27.89 -4.66 -34.15
C GLN A 10 -27.79 -5.92 -33.27
N GLN A 11 -28.86 -6.23 -32.55
CA GLN A 11 -28.97 -7.42 -31.71
C GLN A 11 -29.18 -8.66 -32.59
N SER A 12 -28.39 -9.71 -32.39
CA SER A 12 -28.54 -11.00 -33.06
C SER A 12 -29.69 -11.81 -32.46
N THR A 13 -30.65 -12.22 -33.29
CA THR A 13 -31.68 -13.21 -32.98
C THR A 13 -31.11 -14.62 -32.95
N ILE A 14 -31.27 -15.32 -31.82
CA ILE A 14 -31.13 -16.79 -31.74
C ILE A 14 -32.52 -17.36 -31.92
N ASP A 15 -32.67 -18.20 -32.94
CA ASP A 15 -33.89 -18.90 -33.29
C ASP A 15 -33.83 -20.30 -32.65
N SER A 16 -34.76 -20.61 -31.74
CA SER A 16 -34.96 -21.97 -31.25
C SER A 16 -36.44 -22.29 -31.29
N THR A 17 -36.84 -23.00 -32.33
CA THR A 17 -38.17 -23.58 -32.50
C THR A 17 -38.41 -24.64 -31.41
N ILE A 18 -39.40 -24.43 -30.55
CA ILE A 18 -39.97 -25.47 -29.68
C ILE A 18 -41.44 -25.66 -30.06
N ASN A 19 -41.79 -26.91 -30.35
CA ASN A 19 -43.14 -27.39 -30.63
C ASN A 19 -44.07 -27.15 -29.44
N ASN A 20 -45.27 -26.67 -29.75
CA ASN A 20 -46.40 -26.53 -28.84
C ASN A 20 -46.96 -27.91 -28.48
N ASP A 21 -46.79 -28.34 -27.23
CA ASP A 21 -47.64 -29.30 -26.55
C ASP A 21 -47.47 -29.14 -25.02
N ASP A 22 -47.96 -28.03 -24.45
CA ASP A 22 -48.63 -28.08 -23.13
C ASP A 22 -49.42 -26.78 -22.88
N ILE A 23 -50.75 -26.89 -22.88
CA ILE A 23 -51.69 -25.81 -22.58
C ILE A 23 -51.90 -25.81 -21.06
N THR A 24 -51.01 -25.16 -20.31
CA THR A 24 -51.31 -24.56 -19.00
C THR A 24 -50.20 -23.59 -18.66
N THR A 25 -50.47 -22.27 -18.63
CA THR A 25 -49.83 -21.21 -17.80
C THR A 25 -49.63 -19.86 -18.52
N GLU A 26 -50.63 -19.30 -19.21
CA GLU A 26 -50.53 -17.89 -19.66
C GLU A 26 -51.30 -16.88 -18.79
N SER A 27 -52.28 -17.32 -17.98
CA SER A 27 -52.96 -16.41 -17.04
C SER A 27 -52.17 -16.10 -15.75
N ASN A 28 -51.02 -16.75 -15.53
CA ASN A 28 -50.16 -16.56 -14.36
C ASN A 28 -48.89 -15.74 -14.66
N ILE A 29 -48.64 -15.38 -15.92
CA ILE A 29 -47.43 -14.65 -16.31
C ILE A 29 -47.72 -13.14 -16.36
N GLU A 30 -48.92 -12.72 -16.80
CA GLU A 30 -49.29 -11.29 -16.79
C GLU A 30 -49.63 -10.74 -15.38
N GLN A 31 -49.98 -11.59 -14.41
CA GLN A 31 -50.15 -11.15 -13.01
C GLN A 31 -48.85 -11.13 -12.19
N ARG A 32 -47.73 -11.64 -12.74
CA ARG A 32 -46.45 -11.71 -12.02
C ARG A 32 -45.56 -10.47 -12.22
N TRP A 33 -45.90 -9.62 -13.19
CA TRP A 33 -45.22 -8.32 -13.39
C TRP A 33 -45.97 -7.15 -12.73
N GLN A 34 -47.04 -7.43 -11.98
CA GLN A 34 -47.81 -6.44 -11.23
C GLN A 34 -47.83 -6.69 -9.71
N SER A 35 -47.00 -7.61 -9.20
CA SER A 35 -46.73 -7.67 -7.76
C SER A 35 -45.66 -6.64 -7.42
N ASN A 36 -46.13 -5.48 -6.98
CA ASN A 36 -45.38 -4.42 -6.34
C ASN A 36 -44.40 -4.99 -5.31
N ASP A 37 -43.11 -4.92 -5.61
CA ASP A 37 -42.03 -4.87 -4.62
C ASP A 37 -41.02 -3.81 -5.12
N ASP A 38 -41.51 -2.60 -5.38
CA ASP A 38 -40.66 -1.41 -5.23
C ASP A 38 -40.45 -1.22 -3.72
N GLU A 39 -39.67 -2.13 -3.11
CA GLU A 39 -39.12 -1.94 -1.78
C GLU A 39 -38.26 -0.68 -1.87
N TYR A 40 -38.84 0.46 -1.46
CA TYR A 40 -38.14 1.73 -1.29
C TYR A 40 -36.91 1.45 -0.44
N VAL A 41 -35.76 1.30 -1.10
CA VAL A 41 -34.48 1.06 -0.43
C VAL A 41 -34.24 2.30 0.42
N ASP A 42 -34.43 2.13 1.73
CA ASP A 42 -34.19 3.19 2.70
C ASP A 42 -32.72 3.60 2.60
N GLU A 43 -32.47 4.69 1.86
CA GLU A 43 -31.14 5.26 1.64
C GLU A 43 -30.42 5.50 2.97
N SER A 44 -31.16 5.78 4.04
CA SER A 44 -30.59 5.95 5.39
C SER A 44 -30.03 4.65 5.95
N LYS A 45 -30.68 3.51 5.69
CA LYS A 45 -30.22 2.18 6.10
C LYS A 45 -28.99 1.74 5.30
N PHE A 46 -28.98 2.02 3.99
CA PHE A 46 -27.82 1.76 3.13
C PHE A 46 -26.60 2.57 3.56
N ASN A 47 -26.77 3.90 3.71
CA ASN A 47 -25.69 4.79 4.14
C ASN A 47 -25.15 4.38 5.52
N LYS A 48 -26.03 4.02 6.47
CA LYS A 48 -25.62 3.53 7.79
C LYS A 48 -24.81 2.24 7.73
N ALA A 49 -25.20 1.29 6.86
CA ALA A 49 -24.46 0.05 6.68
C ALA A 49 -23.08 0.30 6.06
N TYR A 50 -23.01 1.19 5.06
CA TYR A 50 -21.76 1.60 4.41
C TYR A 50 -20.78 2.23 5.41
N TYR A 51 -21.20 3.25 6.15
CA TYR A 51 -20.34 3.90 7.16
C TYR A 51 -19.87 2.91 8.23
N LYS A 52 -20.75 2.02 8.69
CA LYS A 52 -20.36 1.01 9.68
C LYS A 52 -19.27 0.09 9.14
N HIS A 53 -19.39 -0.35 7.89
CA HIS A 53 -18.37 -1.18 7.26
C HIS A 53 -17.01 -0.49 7.20
N GLU A 54 -16.96 0.78 6.78
CA GLU A 54 -15.71 1.55 6.79
C GLU A 54 -15.12 1.68 8.20
N GLN A 55 -15.92 1.94 9.23
CA GLN A 55 -15.44 2.02 10.60
C GLN A 55 -14.88 0.68 11.11
N ASP A 56 -15.53 -0.43 10.77
CA ASP A 56 -15.06 -1.76 11.15
C ASP A 56 -13.72 -2.09 10.45
N LEU A 57 -13.55 -1.69 9.18
CA LEU A 57 -12.28 -1.81 8.45
C LEU A 57 -11.17 -0.98 9.11
N LEU A 58 -11.44 0.29 9.40
CA LEU A 58 -10.47 1.18 10.06
C LEU A 58 -10.12 0.68 11.46
N ALA A 59 -11.08 0.20 12.24
CA ALA A 59 -10.85 -0.39 13.56
C ALA A 59 -9.94 -1.62 13.47
N ASN A 60 -10.10 -2.45 12.42
CA ASN A 60 -9.24 -3.60 12.18
C ASN A 60 -7.83 -3.20 11.72
N ILE A 61 -7.70 -2.15 10.91
CA ILE A 61 -6.40 -1.57 10.53
C ILE A 61 -5.69 -1.04 11.77
N TYR A 62 -6.36 -0.24 12.61
CA TYR A 62 -5.75 0.33 13.81
C TYR A 62 -5.78 -0.61 15.02
N ALA A 63 -6.08 -1.90 14.81
CA ALA A 63 -6.10 -2.88 15.89
C ALA A 63 -4.70 -3.07 16.50
N PRO A 64 -4.58 -3.20 17.84
CA PRO A 64 -3.29 -3.27 18.52
C PRO A 64 -2.47 -4.53 18.20
N LYS A 65 -3.05 -5.52 17.50
CA LYS A 65 -2.36 -6.75 17.10
C LYS A 65 -1.50 -6.58 15.83
N ARG A 66 -1.67 -5.48 15.09
CA ARG A 66 -0.90 -5.23 13.86
C ARG A 66 0.41 -4.50 14.17
N THR A 67 1.45 -4.84 13.42
CA THR A 67 2.78 -4.23 13.57
C THR A 67 3.07 -3.34 12.37
N TYR A 68 2.88 -2.04 12.55
CA TYR A 68 3.22 -1.03 11.55
C TYR A 68 4.67 -0.60 11.73
N ILE A 69 5.48 -0.77 10.69
CA ILE A 69 6.88 -0.34 10.70
C ILE A 69 7.04 1.08 10.16
N SER A 70 6.04 1.58 9.44
CA SER A 70 6.03 2.94 8.92
C SER A 70 4.60 3.40 8.62
N MET A 71 4.37 4.70 8.80
CA MET A 71 3.17 5.42 8.41
C MET A 71 3.60 6.70 7.71
N HIS A 72 3.00 6.99 6.56
CA HIS A 72 3.31 8.17 5.78
C HIS A 72 2.02 8.85 5.32
N ASP A 73 1.84 10.11 5.73
CA ASP A 73 0.72 10.95 5.34
C ASP A 73 1.21 11.98 4.32
N ASP A 74 0.52 12.07 3.18
CA ASP A 74 0.85 13.05 2.14
C ASP A 74 -0.38 13.37 1.27
N HIS A 75 -0.15 14.13 0.20
CA HIS A 75 -1.12 14.53 -0.79
C HIS A 75 -0.53 14.40 -2.20
N ILE A 76 -1.40 14.16 -3.17
CA ILE A 76 -1.03 14.03 -4.57
C ILE A 76 -1.98 14.81 -5.47
N HIS A 77 -1.42 15.48 -6.47
CA HIS A 77 -2.15 16.20 -7.49
C HIS A 77 -2.79 15.24 -8.51
N PRO A 78 -3.82 15.68 -9.25
CA PRO A 78 -4.50 14.83 -10.23
C PRO A 78 -3.51 14.44 -11.32
N SER A 79 -3.62 13.19 -11.79
CA SER A 79 -2.80 12.66 -12.86
C SER A 79 -1.29 12.66 -12.56
N ASN A 80 -0.90 12.64 -11.29
CA ASN A 80 0.50 12.66 -10.87
C ASN A 80 0.83 11.46 -9.97
N PHE A 81 2.12 11.16 -9.84
CA PHE A 81 2.65 10.05 -9.05
C PHE A 81 3.60 10.52 -7.94
N SER A 82 3.41 9.97 -6.75
CA SER A 82 4.42 9.93 -5.68
C SER A 82 5.11 8.57 -5.68
N TYR A 83 6.43 8.54 -5.49
CA TYR A 83 7.23 7.32 -5.60
C TYR A 83 7.93 6.97 -4.28
N PHE A 84 7.79 5.72 -3.86
CA PHE A 84 8.46 5.15 -2.69
C PHE A 84 9.30 3.94 -3.09
N THR A 85 10.39 3.71 -2.35
CA THR A 85 11.24 2.52 -2.54
C THR A 85 11.35 1.80 -1.21
N PHE A 86 11.05 0.50 -1.21
CA PHE A 86 11.03 -0.34 -0.03
C PHE A 86 11.93 -1.56 -0.23
N ASN A 87 12.95 -1.74 0.61
CA ASN A 87 13.99 -2.74 0.40
C ASN A 87 14.07 -3.83 1.49
N SER A 88 13.23 -3.75 2.53
CA SER A 88 13.32 -4.70 3.64
C SER A 88 12.84 -6.10 3.23
N LEU A 89 13.51 -7.13 3.75
CA LEU A 89 13.13 -8.54 3.60
C LEU A 89 11.98 -8.88 4.56
N GLY A 90 11.18 -9.88 4.19
CA GLY A 90 9.98 -10.29 4.92
C GLY A 90 8.71 -10.06 4.13
N THR A 91 7.60 -10.48 4.70
CA THR A 91 6.26 -10.38 4.13
C THR A 91 5.57 -9.13 4.66
N TYR A 92 5.16 -8.26 3.75
CA TYR A 92 4.62 -6.96 4.06
C TYR A 92 3.24 -6.76 3.45
N ARG A 93 2.43 -5.95 4.13
CA ARG A 93 1.19 -5.42 3.60
C ARG A 93 1.30 -3.90 3.50
N PHE A 94 1.07 -3.39 2.31
CA PHE A 94 0.95 -1.98 2.02
C PHE A 94 -0.53 -1.62 2.02
N ILE A 95 -0.93 -0.70 2.89
CA ILE A 95 -2.32 -0.27 3.03
C ILE A 95 -2.34 1.23 2.71
N LEU A 96 -3.03 1.60 1.63
CA LEU A 96 -3.26 2.98 1.25
C LEU A 96 -4.69 3.34 1.63
N ILE A 97 -4.85 4.44 2.37
CA ILE A 97 -6.14 4.96 2.79
C ILE A 97 -6.32 6.33 2.14
N SER A 98 -7.29 6.45 1.24
CA SER A 98 -7.72 7.74 0.69
C SER A 98 -8.52 8.52 1.75
N LEU A 99 -7.89 9.53 2.36
CA LEU A 99 -8.51 10.38 3.38
C LEU A 99 -9.46 11.41 2.75
N ARG A 100 -9.12 11.88 1.55
CA ARG A 100 -9.93 12.78 0.72
C ARG A 100 -9.51 12.59 -0.72
N GLY A 101 -10.46 12.67 -1.66
CA GLY A 101 -10.19 12.39 -3.06
C GLY A 101 -10.07 10.89 -3.28
N ASP A 102 -9.28 10.51 -4.28
CA ASP A 102 -9.06 9.12 -4.66
C ASP A 102 -7.60 8.93 -5.08
N ALA A 103 -6.90 8.09 -4.34
CA ALA A 103 -5.49 7.77 -4.55
C ALA A 103 -5.35 6.26 -4.71
N ASP A 104 -4.73 5.85 -5.81
CA ASP A 104 -4.54 4.45 -6.16
C ASP A 104 -3.08 4.03 -5.90
N ILE A 105 -2.86 2.76 -5.55
CA ILE A 105 -1.52 2.21 -5.32
C ILE A 105 -1.10 1.24 -6.43
N TYR A 106 0.14 1.39 -6.90
CA TYR A 106 0.78 0.54 -7.88
C TYR A 106 2.15 0.10 -7.39
N VAL A 107 2.56 -1.12 -7.71
CA VAL A 107 3.81 -1.73 -7.22
C VAL A 107 4.54 -2.46 -8.33
N SER A 108 5.87 -2.31 -8.38
CA SER A 108 6.76 -3.05 -9.29
C SER A 108 8.10 -3.39 -8.61
N THR A 109 8.68 -4.52 -8.96
CA THR A 109 10.06 -4.92 -8.59
C THR A 109 11.09 -4.62 -9.69
N ARG A 110 10.60 -4.22 -10.87
CA ARG A 110 11.42 -4.04 -12.08
C ARG A 110 11.62 -2.57 -12.44
N ASN A 111 10.56 -1.76 -12.30
CA ASN A 111 10.58 -0.37 -12.72
C ASN A 111 10.48 0.57 -11.51
N LYS A 112 11.47 1.46 -11.37
CA LYS A 112 11.49 2.50 -10.34
C LYS A 112 10.37 3.53 -10.52
N TYR A 113 10.02 3.84 -11.77
CA TYR A 113 8.98 4.79 -12.11
C TYR A 113 7.72 4.03 -12.52
N VAL A 114 7.04 3.48 -11.52
CA VAL A 114 5.78 2.76 -11.69
C VAL A 114 4.74 3.68 -12.31
N SER A 115 3.94 3.18 -13.25
CA SER A 115 2.82 3.93 -13.83
C SER A 115 1.56 3.07 -13.85
N TYR A 116 0.43 3.70 -14.18
CA TYR A 116 -0.84 2.99 -14.34
C TYR A 116 -0.83 1.99 -15.51
N ASP A 117 0.15 2.04 -16.41
CA ASP A 117 0.34 1.10 -17.53
C ASP A 117 1.48 0.09 -17.28
N ASN A 118 2.34 0.32 -16.29
CA ASN A 118 3.54 -0.48 -16.05
C ASN A 118 3.73 -0.76 -14.56
N TYR A 119 3.09 -1.83 -14.10
CA TYR A 119 3.10 -2.32 -12.72
C TYR A 119 3.03 -3.85 -12.69
N GLU A 120 3.25 -4.43 -11.52
CA GLU A 120 3.09 -5.87 -11.26
C GLU A 120 1.91 -6.15 -10.32
N TYR A 121 1.66 -5.24 -9.38
CA TYR A 121 0.49 -5.28 -8.49
C TYR A 121 -0.15 -3.90 -8.41
N SER A 122 -1.46 -3.85 -8.28
CA SER A 122 -2.21 -2.61 -8.07
C SER A 122 -3.47 -2.84 -7.24
N SER A 123 -3.94 -1.79 -6.60
CA SER A 123 -5.29 -1.68 -6.04
C SER A 123 -5.77 -0.27 -6.32
N CYS A 124 -6.98 -0.16 -6.88
CA CYS A 124 -7.53 1.09 -7.39
C CYS A 124 -9.00 1.22 -6.96
N THR A 125 -9.22 1.36 -5.66
CA THR A 125 -10.55 1.46 -5.06
C THR A 125 -10.73 2.83 -4.43
N CYS A 126 -11.97 3.34 -4.38
CA CYS A 126 -12.25 4.67 -3.83
C CYS A 126 -12.18 4.76 -2.29
N GLY A 127 -11.35 3.94 -1.63
CA GLY A 127 -11.31 3.80 -0.18
C GLY A 127 -9.97 3.26 0.34
N ILE A 128 -10.00 2.03 0.85
CA ILE A 128 -8.82 1.35 1.39
C ILE A 128 -8.29 0.37 0.34
N ASP A 129 -7.07 0.63 -0.10
CA ASP A 129 -6.34 -0.21 -1.02
C ASP A 129 -5.28 -1.02 -0.28
N GLU A 130 -5.30 -2.35 -0.45
CA GLU A 130 -4.34 -3.25 0.20
C GLU A 130 -3.55 -4.05 -0.84
N ILE A 131 -2.21 -4.04 -0.74
CA ILE A 131 -1.32 -4.90 -1.50
C ILE A 131 -0.48 -5.73 -0.53
N PHE A 132 -0.51 -7.04 -0.72
CA PHE A 132 0.30 -7.99 0.04
C PHE A 132 1.49 -8.47 -0.78
N ILE A 133 2.70 -8.32 -0.25
CA ILE A 133 3.95 -8.74 -0.91
C ILE A 133 4.70 -9.71 -0.01
N ASP A 134 4.89 -10.93 -0.52
CA ASP A 134 5.61 -12.00 0.16
C ASP A 134 7.14 -11.72 0.23
N TYR A 135 7.82 -12.41 1.15
CA TYR A 135 9.27 -12.37 1.32
C TYR A 135 10.03 -12.87 0.08
N ASN A 136 9.44 -13.76 -0.72
CA ASN A 136 10.07 -14.35 -1.90
C ASN A 136 10.17 -13.40 -3.10
N ILE A 137 9.42 -12.30 -3.08
CA ILE A 137 9.40 -11.31 -4.15
C ILE A 137 10.72 -10.52 -4.19
N LYS A 138 11.23 -10.25 -5.40
CA LYS A 138 12.48 -9.51 -5.59
C LYS A 138 12.43 -8.11 -4.96
N ARG A 139 13.53 -7.69 -4.32
CA ARG A 139 13.72 -6.34 -3.76
C ARG A 139 14.76 -5.54 -4.59
N PRO A 140 14.71 -4.20 -4.60
CA PRO A 140 13.73 -3.35 -3.92
C PRO A 140 12.35 -3.37 -4.60
N ILE A 141 11.32 -3.12 -3.80
CA ILE A 141 9.96 -2.87 -4.26
C ILE A 141 9.83 -1.37 -4.52
N TYR A 142 9.34 -1.01 -5.70
CA TYR A 142 8.99 0.35 -6.07
C TYR A 142 7.48 0.51 -5.99
N ILE A 143 7.04 1.56 -5.32
CA ILE A 143 5.62 1.84 -5.07
C ILE A 143 5.32 3.19 -5.70
N GLY A 144 4.30 3.25 -6.53
CA GLY A 144 3.72 4.47 -7.07
C GLY A 144 2.35 4.71 -6.46
N ILE A 145 2.11 5.91 -5.94
CA ILE A 145 0.77 6.35 -5.53
C ILE A 145 0.31 7.38 -6.55
N TYR A 146 -0.84 7.11 -7.17
CA TYR A 146 -1.42 7.93 -8.23
C TYR A 146 -2.61 8.73 -7.71
N GLY A 147 -2.68 10.01 -8.06
CA GLY A 147 -3.89 10.81 -7.84
C GLY A 147 -4.88 10.68 -9.00
N TYR A 148 -6.08 10.15 -8.75
CA TYR A 148 -7.08 9.97 -9.81
C TYR A 148 -7.51 11.31 -10.42
N SER A 149 -7.50 11.38 -11.75
CA SER A 149 -7.68 12.62 -12.52
C SER A 149 -8.98 13.40 -12.26
N GLN A 150 -10.04 12.75 -11.76
CA GLN A 150 -11.33 13.39 -11.50
C GLN A 150 -11.37 14.17 -10.17
N TYR A 151 -10.39 13.98 -9.28
CA TYR A 151 -10.30 14.68 -8.01
C TYR A 151 -9.20 15.75 -8.04
N GLN A 152 -9.41 16.88 -7.36
CA GLN A 152 -8.48 18.02 -7.40
C GLN A 152 -7.13 17.76 -6.70
N ILE A 153 -7.17 17.26 -5.48
CA ILE A 153 -6.00 16.86 -4.68
C ILE A 153 -6.49 15.71 -3.82
N SER A 154 -5.77 14.59 -3.88
CA SER A 154 -6.05 13.42 -3.05
C SER A 154 -5.11 13.44 -1.84
N HIS A 155 -5.67 13.38 -0.64
CA HIS A 155 -4.92 13.19 0.60
C HIS A 155 -4.97 11.73 0.97
N TYR A 156 -3.83 11.16 1.34
CA TYR A 156 -3.74 9.74 1.64
C TYR A 156 -2.82 9.46 2.82
N ARG A 157 -3.00 8.25 3.37
CA ARG A 157 -2.13 7.64 4.35
C ARG A 157 -1.65 6.29 3.84
N LEU A 158 -0.34 6.12 3.69
CA LEU A 158 0.30 4.84 3.40
C LEU A 158 0.80 4.22 4.71
N LEU A 159 0.32 3.02 5.02
CA LEU A 159 0.79 2.19 6.13
C LEU A 159 1.58 1.01 5.58
N ILE A 160 2.69 0.71 6.23
CA ILE A 160 3.50 -0.48 5.93
C ILE A 160 3.44 -1.40 7.16
N GLU A 161 2.70 -2.49 7.02
CA GLU A 161 2.55 -3.52 8.04
C GLU A 161 3.54 -4.66 7.77
N LEU A 162 4.26 -5.06 8.82
CA LEU A 162 5.05 -6.29 8.83
C LEU A 162 4.14 -7.45 9.24
N VAL A 163 3.94 -8.41 8.33
CA VAL A 163 3.08 -9.57 8.58
C VAL A 163 3.88 -10.75 9.08
N ASP A 164 5.02 -11.04 8.43
CA ASP A 164 5.94 -12.09 8.87
C ASP A 164 7.38 -11.75 8.46
N THR A 165 8.34 -12.09 9.32
CA THR A 165 9.78 -12.02 9.03
C THR A 165 10.39 -13.37 8.71
N LYS A 166 9.64 -14.46 8.93
CA LYS A 166 10.13 -15.82 8.70
C LYS A 166 10.24 -16.09 7.22
N ILE A 167 11.47 -16.08 6.74
CA ILE A 167 11.86 -16.68 5.48
C ILE A 167 11.95 -18.19 5.76
N PRO A 168 11.12 -19.05 5.13
CA PRO A 168 11.24 -20.50 5.22
C PRO A 168 12.67 -20.92 4.88
N THR A 169 13.30 -21.59 5.85
CA THR A 169 14.70 -22.04 5.78
C THR A 169 14.89 -23.29 4.92
N ASP A 170 13.82 -23.84 4.35
CA ASP A 170 13.83 -25.20 3.79
C ASP A 170 14.30 -25.26 2.32
N GLU A 171 14.67 -24.12 1.72
CA GLU A 171 15.25 -24.05 0.36
C GLU A 171 16.74 -23.64 0.33
N ILE A 172 17.41 -23.50 1.48
CA ILE A 172 18.87 -23.31 1.53
C ILE A 172 19.56 -24.66 1.76
N ASN A 173 19.44 -25.56 0.78
CA ASN A 173 20.31 -26.72 0.66
C ASN A 173 20.98 -26.68 -0.72
N THR A 174 22.06 -25.90 -0.82
CA THR A 174 23.12 -26.21 -1.78
C THR A 174 24.46 -25.71 -1.26
N GLU A 175 25.17 -26.66 -0.68
CA GLU A 175 26.63 -26.85 -0.68
C GLU A 175 27.53 -25.74 -0.10
N GLN A 176 28.19 -26.15 0.99
CA GLN A 176 29.35 -25.52 1.57
C GLN A 176 30.43 -25.20 0.51
N SER A 177 30.63 -23.92 0.26
CA SER A 177 31.98 -23.39 0.06
C SER A 177 32.22 -22.35 1.15
N ASN A 178 33.07 -22.70 2.11
CA ASN A 178 33.60 -21.81 3.12
C ASN A 178 34.19 -20.58 2.44
N ASP A 179 33.57 -19.42 2.62
CA ASP A 179 34.26 -18.14 2.55
C ASP A 179 33.57 -17.14 3.48
N ASP A 180 34.34 -16.75 4.48
CA ASP A 180 34.08 -15.76 5.50
C ASP A 180 33.55 -14.45 4.90
N LYS A 181 32.30 -14.08 5.19
CA LYS A 181 31.71 -12.75 4.94
C LYS A 181 30.44 -12.54 5.77
N SER A 182 30.67 -12.24 7.05
CA SER A 182 29.68 -11.69 7.97
C SER A 182 29.14 -10.35 7.41
N TYR A 183 27.87 -10.33 7.02
CA TYR A 183 27.15 -9.15 6.57
C TYR A 183 27.12 -8.08 7.67
N LYS A 184 27.90 -7.02 7.46
CA LYS A 184 27.88 -5.79 8.27
C LYS A 184 27.00 -4.77 7.54
N SER A 185 25.93 -4.32 8.19
CA SER A 185 25.03 -3.27 7.70
C SER A 185 25.74 -1.91 7.69
N THR A 186 25.82 -1.29 6.51
CA THR A 186 26.37 0.04 6.30
C THR A 186 25.36 1.12 6.73
N TYR A 187 25.53 1.64 7.93
CA TYR A 187 25.38 3.08 8.19
C TYR A 187 26.74 3.57 8.68
N GLU A 188 27.30 4.54 7.94
CA GLU A 188 28.48 5.38 8.21
C GLU A 188 29.48 5.40 7.04
N GLN A 189 29.29 6.37 6.14
CA GLN A 189 30.41 7.00 5.43
C GLN A 189 30.14 8.48 5.24
N GLN A 190 30.46 9.27 6.28
CA GLN A 190 30.95 10.63 6.12
C GLN A 190 31.82 10.94 7.34
N THR A 191 33.10 10.56 7.27
CA THR A 191 34.28 11.36 7.65
C THR A 191 35.51 10.46 7.55
N SER A 192 36.06 10.29 6.34
CA SER A 192 37.41 9.77 6.15
C SER A 192 38.37 10.94 6.01
N GLN A 193 38.85 11.49 7.12
CA GLN A 193 40.18 12.09 7.22
C GLN A 193 40.67 11.92 8.66
N ILE A 194 41.54 10.93 8.90
CA ILE A 194 42.89 11.12 9.45
C ILE A 194 43.49 9.72 9.66
N ASN A 195 44.68 9.59 9.10
CA ASN A 195 45.50 8.39 9.07
C ASN A 195 45.91 7.93 10.47
N LYS A 196 45.81 6.60 10.66
CA LYS A 196 46.90 5.70 11.05
C LYS A 196 47.60 5.96 12.39
N LYS A 197 47.64 4.86 13.16
CA LYS A 197 48.69 4.45 14.13
C LYS A 197 48.39 4.79 15.59
N THR A 198 47.95 3.80 16.37
CA THR A 198 48.82 2.99 17.24
C THR A 198 47.95 2.08 18.11
N SER A 199 48.33 0.81 18.15
CA SER A 199 47.75 -0.26 18.97
C SER A 199 47.88 0.01 20.46
N THR A 200 46.85 -0.30 21.25
CA THR A 200 47.01 -0.95 22.56
C THR A 200 45.69 -1.60 22.97
N VAL A 201 45.77 -2.89 23.25
CA VAL A 201 44.77 -3.73 23.91
C VAL A 201 44.59 -3.24 25.35
N THR A 202 43.38 -2.90 25.76
CA THR A 202 42.82 -3.30 27.07
C THR A 202 41.31 -3.16 27.07
N VAL A 203 40.68 -4.12 27.74
CA VAL A 203 39.25 -4.21 28.06
C VAL A 203 38.85 -3.03 28.93
N GLU A 204 37.78 -2.32 28.56
CA GLU A 204 36.76 -1.76 29.46
C GLU A 204 35.73 -1.00 28.61
N GLY A 205 34.56 -1.62 28.43
CA GLY A 205 33.37 -0.89 28.00
C GLY A 205 32.76 -0.23 29.22
N GLU A 206 32.58 1.10 29.17
CA GLU A 206 31.52 1.88 29.85
C GLU A 206 31.82 3.41 29.88
N GLU A 207 33.00 3.89 29.46
CA GLU A 207 33.32 5.33 29.53
C GLU A 207 32.75 6.18 28.37
N ASP A 208 32.43 5.58 27.22
CA ASP A 208 32.06 6.33 26.02
C ASP A 208 30.68 7.00 26.11
N GLN A 209 29.77 6.48 26.94
CA GLN A 209 28.40 7.01 27.03
C GLN A 209 28.30 8.27 27.90
N GLN A 210 29.18 8.42 28.90
CA GLN A 210 29.15 9.59 29.79
C GLN A 210 29.57 10.86 29.06
N HIS A 211 30.56 10.76 28.17
CA HIS A 211 31.02 11.88 27.35
C HIS A 211 29.99 12.30 26.27
N LEU A 212 29.21 11.35 25.74
CA LEU A 212 28.15 11.65 24.78
C LEU A 212 27.00 12.45 25.41
N LEU A 213 26.54 12.05 26.61
CA LEU A 213 25.47 12.76 27.31
C LEU A 213 25.88 14.16 27.77
N TRP A 214 27.14 14.33 28.19
CA TRP A 214 27.66 15.64 28.58
C TRP A 214 27.69 16.63 27.41
N ASN A 215 28.06 16.17 26.21
CA ASN A 215 28.06 17.01 25.02
C ASN A 215 26.64 17.44 24.61
N ILE A 216 25.65 16.55 24.75
CA ILE A 216 24.23 16.87 24.50
C ILE A 216 23.71 17.87 25.54
N PHE A 217 24.08 17.70 26.81
CA PHE A 217 23.70 18.60 27.89
C PHE A 217 24.22 20.04 27.66
N LEU A 218 25.49 20.19 27.25
CA LEU A 218 26.07 21.50 26.96
C LEU A 218 25.41 22.18 25.74
N TRP A 219 25.04 21.41 24.71
CA TRP A 219 24.31 21.95 23.56
C TRP A 219 22.94 22.49 23.97
N LEU A 220 22.22 21.75 24.82
CA LEU A 220 20.89 22.12 25.31
C LEU A 220 20.94 23.34 26.24
N LEU A 221 21.97 23.43 27.08
CA LEU A 221 22.19 24.59 27.94
C LEU A 221 22.46 25.86 27.12
N ASN A 222 23.32 25.77 26.11
CA ASN A 222 23.62 26.90 25.23
C ASN A 222 22.37 27.36 24.46
N PHE A 223 21.55 26.42 23.98
CA PHE A 223 20.28 26.73 23.34
C PHE A 223 19.31 27.49 24.27
N LEU A 224 19.20 27.10 25.54
CA LEU A 224 18.33 27.80 26.49
C LEU A 224 18.82 29.21 26.81
N VAL A 225 20.13 29.42 26.89
CA VAL A 225 20.72 30.77 27.09
C VAL A 225 20.46 31.66 25.88
N GLU A 226 20.60 31.13 24.67
CA GLU A 226 20.30 31.83 23.42
C GLU A 226 18.83 32.25 23.31
N VAL A 227 17.90 31.43 23.84
CA VAL A 227 16.47 31.75 23.82
C VAL A 227 16.07 32.78 24.89
N LEU A 228 16.83 32.88 25.99
CA LEU A 228 16.55 33.78 27.12
C LEU A 228 17.24 35.14 27.02
N THR A 229 18.18 35.32 26.10
CA THR A 229 18.94 36.57 25.87
C THR A 229 18.47 37.26 24.62
#